data_AF-A0A084QC44-F1
#
_entry.id   AF-A0A084QC44-F1
#
_cell.length_a   1.000
_cell.length_b   1.000
_cell.length_c   1.000
_cell.angle_alpha   90.00
_cell.angle_beta   90.00
_cell.angle_gamma   90.00
#
_symmetry.space_group_name_H-M   'P 1'
#
loop_
_entity.id
_entity.type
_entity.pdbx_description
1 polymer ?
#
loop_
_entity_poly.entity_id
_entity_poly.type
_entity_poly.pdbx_seq_one_letter_code
_entity_poly.pdbx_strand_id
1 'polypeptide(L)'
;MTTPASSIRCHCGAVTQEVKFRQSAALTLCHCQSCRHISGVLCTSYFPVDGFLVSNNVRSYSCSAQLTKYFCAVCGCHVAQARKGDQGTEDWGVATGTITRLGESESGTFASHRHVEDTRDGGIARFVEFSSQDPGQNTSSTSDNSLRRELEHSQPANEEEDTLDASCLCGRVNFFITRPDAKSHEPSRPMPDLTHPEKTTPPAVKSNPSDLKWWIRGNGCKYLAGTCACQSCRLISGFDIQTWAFVPRWNIVFRVSGPDNVVYPLDFDALPTNILQTYASSPGARRDFCGTCGATVFWREVSQPDVVDVSVGLLRAREGARAEAWLEWWTDRVSYSEEVGTGREGLVINMASDLIKSLEKGLQASK
;
A
#
# COMPACT_ATOMS: atom_id res chain seq x y z
N MET A 1 -39.43 5.37 -1.80
CA MET A 1 -38.08 5.89 -2.11
C MET A 1 -37.13 4.71 -2.06
N THR A 2 -36.43 4.40 -3.15
CA THR A 2 -35.47 3.30 -3.19
C THR A 2 -34.28 3.66 -2.32
N THR A 3 -33.98 2.82 -1.33
CA THR A 3 -32.80 2.96 -0.48
C THR A 3 -31.57 3.02 -1.38
N PRO A 4 -30.69 4.01 -1.21
CA PRO A 4 -29.58 4.17 -2.15
C PRO A 4 -28.67 2.93 -2.06
N ALA A 5 -28.28 2.36 -3.21
CA ALA A 5 -27.59 1.07 -3.30
C ALA A 5 -26.08 1.15 -3.02
N SER A 6 -25.51 0.23 -2.27
CA SER A 6 -24.09 0.22 -1.95
C SER A 6 -23.16 0.29 -3.16
N SER A 7 -22.06 1.03 -3.07
CA SER A 7 -21.20 1.31 -4.24
C SER A 7 -19.71 1.32 -3.93
N ILE A 8 -18.94 0.94 -4.95
CA ILE A 8 -17.48 0.99 -4.99
C ILE A 8 -16.99 1.73 -6.23
N ARG A 9 -15.79 2.29 -6.15
CA ARG A 9 -15.12 2.97 -7.25
C ARG A 9 -13.59 2.94 -7.10
N CYS A 10 -12.88 2.75 -8.21
CA CYS A 10 -11.44 3.01 -8.32
C CYS A 10 -11.13 4.46 -8.71
N HIS A 11 -9.87 4.89 -8.60
CA HIS A 11 -9.48 6.28 -8.88
C HIS A 11 -9.95 6.82 -10.23
N CYS A 12 -9.70 6.09 -11.32
CA CYS A 12 -10.08 6.54 -12.67
C CYS A 12 -11.58 6.41 -12.97
N GLY A 13 -12.36 5.72 -12.13
CA GLY A 13 -13.78 5.46 -12.35
C GLY A 13 -14.10 4.34 -13.35
N ALA A 14 -13.11 3.78 -14.06
CA ALA A 14 -13.31 2.70 -15.04
C ALA A 14 -13.85 1.41 -14.42
N VAL A 15 -13.61 1.21 -13.13
CA VAL A 15 -14.30 0.24 -12.28
C VAL A 15 -15.12 1.03 -11.27
N THR A 16 -16.43 1.13 -11.55
CA THR A 16 -17.46 1.67 -10.67
C THR A 16 -18.63 0.70 -10.72
N GLN A 17 -19.12 0.26 -9.57
CA GLN A 17 -20.13 -0.78 -9.50
C GLN A 17 -20.99 -0.62 -8.23
N GLU A 18 -22.27 -0.98 -8.34
CA GLU A 18 -23.11 -1.29 -7.19
C GLU A 18 -22.85 -2.73 -6.69
N VAL A 19 -22.68 -2.88 -5.40
CA VAL A 19 -22.41 -4.17 -4.74
C VAL A 19 -23.40 -4.38 -3.60
N LYS A 20 -23.66 -5.65 -3.29
CA LYS A 20 -24.48 -6.04 -2.14
C LYS A 20 -23.56 -6.64 -1.09
N PHE A 21 -23.44 -5.97 0.06
CA PHE A 21 -22.57 -6.44 1.14
C PHE A 21 -23.31 -7.46 2.00
N ARG A 22 -22.56 -8.43 2.54
CA ARG A 22 -23.11 -9.47 3.42
C ARG A 22 -23.29 -8.91 4.85
N GLN A 23 -24.32 -8.08 5.07
CA GLN A 23 -24.70 -7.47 6.36
C GLN A 23 -23.52 -6.85 7.16
N SER A 24 -23.70 -6.62 8.46
CA SER A 24 -22.68 -6.06 9.34
C SER A 24 -21.44 -6.96 9.42
N ALA A 25 -20.25 -6.43 9.12
CA ALA A 25 -19.01 -7.20 9.08
C ALA A 25 -17.95 -6.66 10.03
N ALA A 26 -17.38 -7.56 10.84
CA ALA A 26 -16.12 -7.33 11.54
C ALA A 26 -14.96 -7.55 10.54
N LEU A 27 -14.33 -6.46 10.12
CA LEU A 27 -13.28 -6.46 9.10
C LEU A 27 -11.92 -6.73 9.74
N THR A 28 -11.10 -7.51 9.02
CA THR A 28 -9.75 -7.87 9.44
C THR A 28 -8.71 -7.21 8.54
N LEU A 29 -7.68 -6.63 9.13
CA LEU A 29 -6.46 -6.20 8.43
C LEU A 29 -5.52 -7.41 8.29
N CYS A 30 -5.28 -7.84 7.05
CA CYS A 30 -4.37 -8.93 6.74
C CYS A 30 -2.96 -8.40 6.43
N HIS A 31 -1.96 -8.93 7.12
CA HIS A 31 -0.55 -8.50 7.05
C HIS A 31 0.40 -9.51 6.39
N CYS A 32 -0.13 -10.62 5.84
CA CYS A 32 0.70 -11.66 5.27
C CYS A 32 1.58 -11.12 4.13
N GLN A 33 2.75 -11.74 3.93
CA GLN A 33 3.71 -11.31 2.90
C GLN A 33 3.10 -11.27 1.50
N SER A 34 2.23 -12.23 1.17
CA SER A 34 1.56 -12.27 -0.14
C SER A 34 0.64 -11.07 -0.35
N CYS A 35 -0.13 -10.67 0.66
CA CYS A 35 -0.98 -9.48 0.59
C CYS A 35 -0.15 -8.20 0.48
N ARG A 36 0.96 -8.11 1.22
CA ARG A 36 1.88 -6.97 1.14
C ARG A 36 2.48 -6.81 -0.25
N HIS A 37 3.16 -7.86 -0.73
CA HIS A 37 3.89 -7.80 -2.00
C HIS A 37 2.97 -7.73 -3.23
N ILE A 38 1.72 -8.22 -3.16
CA ILE A 38 0.82 -8.09 -4.32
C ILE A 38 0.22 -6.69 -4.43
N SER A 39 0.01 -6.00 -3.31
CA SER A 39 -0.70 -4.71 -3.29
C SER A 39 0.24 -3.52 -3.22
N GLY A 40 1.41 -3.67 -2.60
CA GLY A 40 2.34 -2.59 -2.26
C GLY A 40 2.03 -1.90 -0.92
N VAL A 41 0.94 -2.25 -0.23
CA VAL A 41 0.60 -1.71 1.10
C VAL A 41 1.05 -2.65 2.22
N LEU A 42 1.20 -2.16 3.46
CA LEU A 42 1.58 -3.01 4.59
C LEU A 42 0.46 -3.91 5.12
N CYS A 43 -0.80 -3.58 4.86
CA CYS A 43 -1.94 -4.42 5.21
C CYS A 43 -3.08 -4.24 4.21
N THR A 44 -3.86 -5.29 3.99
CA THR A 44 -5.02 -5.27 3.09
C THR A 44 -6.30 -5.61 3.85
N SER A 45 -7.42 -5.10 3.38
CA SER A 45 -8.75 -5.34 3.96
C SER A 45 -9.80 -5.49 2.88
N TYR A 46 -10.70 -6.45 3.09
CA TYR A 46 -11.77 -6.76 2.16
C TYR A 46 -13.09 -6.87 2.91
N PHE A 47 -14.12 -6.25 2.34
CA PHE A 47 -15.49 -6.33 2.84
C PHE A 47 -16.24 -7.42 2.06
N PRO A 48 -16.81 -8.44 2.72
CA PRO A 48 -17.56 -9.51 2.06
C PRO A 48 -18.77 -9.01 1.25
N VAL A 49 -18.93 -9.51 0.02
CA VAL A 49 -20.05 -9.18 -0.88
C VAL A 49 -20.66 -10.44 -1.49
N ASP A 50 -21.92 -10.36 -1.94
CA ASP A 50 -22.60 -11.46 -2.60
C ASP A 50 -21.97 -11.81 -3.95
N GLY A 51 -21.38 -10.84 -4.63
CA GLY A 51 -20.67 -11.03 -5.90
C GLY A 51 -20.02 -9.75 -6.40
N PHE A 52 -19.19 -9.89 -7.43
CA PHE A 52 -18.46 -8.80 -8.07
C PHE A 52 -18.50 -8.99 -9.60
N LEU A 53 -18.72 -7.91 -10.34
CA LEU A 53 -18.81 -7.97 -11.79
C LEU A 53 -17.42 -7.73 -12.41
N VAL A 54 -16.85 -8.76 -13.02
CA VAL A 54 -15.59 -8.65 -13.76
C VAL A 54 -15.87 -8.06 -15.15
N SER A 55 -15.50 -6.79 -15.36
CA SER A 55 -15.63 -6.09 -16.64
C SER A 55 -14.30 -6.02 -17.41
N ASN A 56 -14.31 -5.51 -18.64
CA ASN A 56 -13.10 -5.39 -19.48
C ASN A 56 -11.98 -4.52 -18.87
N ASN A 57 -12.32 -3.63 -17.94
CA ASN A 57 -11.35 -2.78 -17.23
C ASN A 57 -10.80 -3.43 -15.96
N VAL A 58 -11.17 -4.67 -15.67
CA VAL A 58 -10.69 -5.45 -14.52
C VAL A 58 -9.71 -6.52 -15.02
N ARG A 59 -8.49 -6.50 -14.49
CA ARG A 59 -7.53 -7.60 -14.62
C ARG A 59 -7.54 -8.45 -13.36
N SER A 60 -7.14 -9.70 -13.50
CA SER A 60 -6.99 -10.63 -12.39
C SER A 60 -5.58 -11.20 -12.32
N TYR A 61 -5.17 -11.57 -11.11
CA TYR A 61 -3.95 -12.31 -10.85
C TYR A 61 -4.25 -13.41 -9.83
N SER A 62 -3.96 -14.66 -10.20
CA SER A 62 -4.12 -15.81 -9.31
C SER A 62 -2.88 -15.94 -8.43
N CYS A 63 -3.04 -15.68 -7.13
CA CYS A 63 -1.95 -15.77 -6.15
C CYS A 63 -1.65 -17.23 -5.78
N SER A 64 -2.68 -18.05 -5.79
CA SER A 64 -2.62 -19.50 -5.58
C SER A 64 -3.79 -20.16 -6.30
N ALA A 65 -3.94 -21.48 -6.17
CA ALA A 65 -5.08 -22.21 -6.70
C ALA A 65 -6.43 -21.71 -6.14
N GLN A 66 -6.43 -21.12 -4.94
CA GLN A 66 -7.64 -20.75 -4.19
C GLN A 66 -7.89 -19.25 -4.14
N LEU A 67 -6.88 -18.39 -4.34
CA LEU A 67 -7.02 -16.95 -4.17
C LEU A 67 -6.71 -16.19 -5.47
N THR A 68 -7.68 -15.42 -5.94
CA THR A 68 -7.52 -14.50 -7.07
C THR A 68 -7.76 -13.06 -6.63
N LYS A 69 -6.90 -12.15 -7.10
CA LYS A 69 -6.99 -10.71 -6.83
C LYS A 69 -7.36 -9.99 -8.11
N TYR A 70 -8.23 -9.00 -7.99
CA TYR A 70 -8.75 -8.20 -9.10
C TYR A 70 -8.35 -6.75 -8.95
N PHE A 71 -7.91 -6.14 -10.04
CA PHE A 71 -7.44 -4.76 -10.05
C PHE A 71 -7.82 -4.04 -11.35
N CYS A 72 -7.89 -2.72 -11.30
CA CYS A 72 -8.20 -1.88 -12.45
C CYS A 72 -7.04 -1.88 -13.45
N ALA A 73 -7.33 -2.18 -14.72
CA ALA A 73 -6.37 -2.20 -15.81
C ALA A 73 -5.77 -0.81 -16.15
N VAL A 74 -6.45 0.27 -15.74
CA VAL A 74 -6.08 1.65 -16.07
C VAL A 74 -5.26 2.29 -14.96
N CYS A 75 -5.72 2.22 -13.71
CA CYS A 75 -5.09 2.92 -12.58
C CYS A 75 -4.44 2.00 -11.54
N GLY A 76 -4.43 0.69 -11.75
CA GLY A 76 -3.79 -0.29 -10.85
C GLY A 76 -4.56 -0.62 -9.56
N CYS A 77 -5.65 0.07 -9.27
CA CYS A 77 -6.42 -0.10 -8.04
C CYS A 77 -6.89 -1.53 -7.81
N HIS A 78 -6.50 -2.14 -6.68
CA HIS A 78 -7.11 -3.39 -6.24
C HIS A 78 -8.57 -3.13 -5.85
N VAL A 79 -9.48 -3.86 -6.49
CA VAL A 79 -10.93 -3.65 -6.32
C VAL A 79 -11.61 -4.81 -5.62
N ALA A 80 -11.15 -6.04 -5.84
CA ALA A 80 -11.77 -7.22 -5.24
C ALA A 80 -10.80 -8.39 -5.07
N GLN A 81 -11.24 -9.39 -4.33
CA GLN A 81 -10.68 -10.73 -4.28
C GLN A 81 -11.80 -11.77 -4.38
N ALA A 82 -11.45 -12.94 -4.93
CA ALA A 82 -12.27 -14.14 -4.84
C ALA A 82 -11.45 -15.25 -4.19
N ARG A 83 -12.05 -15.93 -3.22
CA ARG A 83 -11.51 -17.15 -2.60
C ARG A 83 -12.37 -18.33 -3.01
N LYS A 84 -11.77 -19.37 -3.58
CA LYS A 84 -12.46 -20.63 -3.88
C LYS A 84 -12.53 -21.46 -2.61
N GLY A 85 -13.74 -21.77 -2.17
CA GLY A 85 -14.00 -22.75 -1.11
C GLY A 85 -13.91 -24.19 -1.61
N ASP A 86 -13.95 -25.14 -0.68
CA ASP A 86 -13.76 -26.58 -0.96
C ASP A 86 -14.82 -27.16 -1.91
N GLN A 87 -16.01 -26.57 -1.95
CA GLN A 87 -17.11 -26.98 -2.84
C GLN A 87 -17.17 -26.18 -4.16
N GLY A 88 -16.12 -25.41 -4.48
CA GLY A 88 -16.05 -24.60 -5.70
C GLY A 88 -16.85 -23.30 -5.66
N THR A 89 -17.51 -22.98 -4.54
CA THR A 89 -18.14 -21.68 -4.31
C THR A 89 -17.09 -20.58 -4.16
N GLU A 90 -17.32 -19.41 -4.76
CA GLU A 90 -16.42 -18.27 -4.63
C GLU A 90 -16.91 -17.29 -3.56
N ASP A 91 -16.07 -17.06 -2.55
CA ASP A 91 -16.25 -16.01 -1.57
C ASP A 91 -15.60 -14.72 -2.04
N TRP A 92 -16.46 -13.74 -2.33
CA TRP A 92 -16.07 -12.44 -2.83
C TRP A 92 -15.90 -11.43 -1.71
N GLY A 93 -14.88 -10.57 -1.85
CA GLY A 93 -14.75 -9.38 -1.04
C GLY A 93 -14.19 -8.23 -1.85
N VAL A 94 -14.71 -7.02 -1.63
CA VAL A 94 -14.21 -5.79 -2.26
C VAL A 94 -13.21 -5.09 -1.37
N ALA A 95 -12.19 -4.45 -1.95
CA ALA A 95 -11.17 -3.75 -1.18
C ALA A 95 -11.80 -2.53 -0.47
N THR A 96 -11.60 -2.39 0.85
CA THR A 96 -12.35 -1.43 1.67
C THR A 96 -12.13 0.03 1.28
N GLY A 97 -10.97 0.36 0.73
CA GLY A 97 -10.65 1.72 0.26
C GLY A 97 -11.46 2.13 -0.98
N THR A 98 -12.03 1.17 -1.72
CA THR A 98 -12.86 1.46 -2.90
C THR A 98 -14.32 1.78 -2.56
N ILE A 99 -14.75 1.51 -1.32
CA ILE A 99 -16.14 1.69 -0.90
C ILE A 99 -16.44 3.19 -0.82
N THR A 100 -17.35 3.65 -1.68
CA THR A 100 -17.84 5.03 -1.71
C THR A 100 -19.09 5.20 -0.86
N ARG A 101 -19.95 4.17 -0.79
CA ARG A 101 -21.17 4.21 0.02
C ARG A 101 -21.56 2.82 0.51
N LEU A 102 -21.97 2.75 1.77
CA LEU A 102 -22.67 1.60 2.36
C LEU A 102 -24.18 1.87 2.38
N GLY A 103 -25.00 0.84 2.18
CA GLY A 103 -26.45 0.92 2.31
C GLY A 103 -26.86 1.09 3.78
N GLU A 104 -28.09 1.56 4.02
CA GLU A 104 -28.57 1.89 5.38
C GLU A 104 -28.56 0.69 6.35
N SER A 105 -28.71 -0.54 5.84
CA SER A 105 -28.70 -1.77 6.63
C SER A 105 -27.33 -2.45 6.71
N GLU A 106 -26.28 -1.83 6.16
CA GLU A 106 -24.93 -2.38 6.10
C GLU A 106 -23.99 -1.56 6.98
N SER A 107 -23.15 -2.23 7.77
CA SER A 107 -22.16 -1.56 8.60
C SER A 107 -20.88 -2.38 8.68
N GLY A 108 -19.75 -1.73 8.87
CA GLY A 108 -18.47 -2.43 9.03
C GLY A 108 -17.64 -1.76 10.09
N THR A 109 -16.88 -2.55 10.83
CA THR A 109 -15.88 -2.06 11.78
C THR A 109 -14.61 -2.86 11.62
N PHE A 110 -13.46 -2.19 11.60
CA PHE A 110 -12.19 -2.89 11.72
C PHE A 110 -12.05 -3.43 13.14
N ALA A 111 -11.85 -4.74 13.27
CA ALA A 111 -11.96 -5.42 14.55
C ALA A 111 -10.72 -6.25 14.91
N SER A 112 -9.93 -6.67 13.91
CA SER A 112 -8.81 -7.58 14.16
C SER A 112 -7.69 -7.46 13.12
N HIS A 113 -6.54 -8.01 13.48
CA HIS A 113 -5.43 -8.26 12.57
C HIS A 113 -5.30 -9.77 12.33
N ARG A 114 -4.73 -10.14 11.18
CA ARG A 114 -4.37 -11.54 10.90
C ARG A 114 -3.02 -11.61 10.18
N HIS A 115 -2.29 -12.70 10.43
CA HIS A 115 -0.97 -12.97 9.87
C HIS A 115 0.04 -11.88 10.22
N VAL A 116 -0.02 -11.38 11.46
CA VAL A 116 0.91 -10.36 11.95
C VAL A 116 2.30 -10.98 12.10
N GLU A 117 2.39 -12.26 12.46
CA GLU A 117 3.64 -13.01 12.58
C GLU A 117 4.47 -13.01 11.29
N ASP A 118 3.82 -12.98 10.12
CA ASP A 118 4.50 -12.92 8.80
C ASP A 118 5.28 -11.61 8.59
N THR A 119 4.98 -10.56 9.37
CA THR A 119 5.69 -9.28 9.33
C THR A 119 7.01 -9.29 10.08
N ARG A 120 7.24 -10.27 10.98
CA ARG A 120 8.38 -10.41 11.90
C ARG A 120 8.55 -9.31 12.95
N ASP A 121 8.19 -8.08 12.63
CA ASP A 121 8.31 -6.91 13.50
C ASP A 121 6.97 -6.39 14.05
N GLY A 122 5.86 -7.02 13.65
CA GLY A 122 4.48 -6.63 13.96
C GLY A 122 3.84 -5.70 12.92
N GLY A 123 4.59 -5.24 11.91
CA GLY A 123 4.11 -4.39 10.83
C GLY A 123 3.41 -3.13 11.35
N ILE A 124 2.38 -2.69 10.63
CA ILE A 124 1.54 -1.55 11.02
C ILE A 124 0.52 -1.92 12.13
N ALA A 125 0.34 -3.21 12.44
CA ALA A 125 -0.53 -3.65 13.54
C ALA A 125 -0.06 -3.11 14.91
N ARG A 126 1.23 -2.80 15.04
CA ARG A 126 1.80 -2.16 16.24
C ARG A 126 1.25 -0.76 16.51
N PHE A 127 0.71 -0.10 15.49
CA PHE A 127 0.19 1.26 15.58
C PHE A 127 -1.34 1.33 15.51
N VAL A 128 -2.02 0.19 15.33
CA VAL A 128 -3.48 0.15 15.21
C VAL A 128 -4.03 -0.74 16.30
N GLU A 129 -4.77 -0.16 17.24
CA GLU A 129 -5.44 -0.90 18.30
C GLU A 129 -6.95 -0.96 18.03
N PHE A 130 -7.55 -2.11 18.31
CA PHE A 130 -9.00 -2.31 18.27
C PHE A 130 -9.52 -2.62 19.67
N SER A 131 -10.63 -1.99 20.06
CA SER A 131 -11.21 -2.09 21.40
C SER A 131 -11.72 -3.50 21.76
N SER A 132 -11.98 -4.34 20.76
CA SER A 132 -12.44 -5.72 20.93
C SER A 132 -11.29 -6.71 20.66
N GLN A 133 -10.28 -6.75 21.52
CA GLN A 133 -9.42 -7.92 21.58
C GLN A 133 -10.21 -9.05 22.23
N ASP A 134 -10.85 -9.90 21.44
CA ASP A 134 -11.19 -11.24 21.91
C ASP A 134 -9.88 -12.06 21.89
N PRO A 135 -9.29 -12.44 23.04
CA PRO A 135 -7.98 -13.09 23.10
C PRO A 135 -7.94 -14.45 22.38
N GLY A 136 -9.08 -14.96 21.92
CA GLY A 136 -9.26 -16.29 21.35
C GLY A 136 -9.27 -16.40 19.81
N GLN A 137 -9.21 -15.30 19.04
CA GLN A 137 -9.22 -15.37 17.56
C GLN A 137 -7.85 -15.14 16.89
N ASN A 138 -6.77 -15.61 17.53
CA ASN A 138 -5.62 -16.13 16.78
C ASN A 138 -6.04 -17.42 16.06
N THR A 139 -6.96 -17.29 15.10
CA THR A 139 -7.26 -18.39 14.18
C THR A 139 -6.06 -18.48 13.25
N SER A 140 -5.21 -19.47 13.53
CA SER A 140 -4.34 -20.09 12.54
C SER A 140 -5.23 -20.66 11.44
N SER A 141 -5.75 -19.78 10.56
CA SER A 141 -6.29 -20.25 9.29
C SER A 141 -5.11 -20.87 8.56
N THR A 142 -5.21 -22.19 8.37
CA THR A 142 -4.31 -23.04 7.58
C THR A 142 -3.67 -22.21 6.48
N SER A 143 -2.44 -21.79 6.77
CA SER A 143 -1.60 -21.14 5.78
C SER A 143 -1.46 -22.12 4.62
N ASP A 144 -1.68 -21.60 3.42
CA ASP A 144 -1.29 -22.27 2.19
C ASP A 144 0.24 -22.44 2.24
N ASN A 145 0.66 -23.53 2.90
CA ASN A 145 2.04 -23.89 3.24
C ASN A 145 2.91 -24.11 1.98
N SER A 146 2.32 -23.99 0.80
CA SER A 146 2.99 -24.02 -0.50
C SER A 146 3.72 -22.72 -0.79
N LEU A 147 3.12 -21.55 -0.49
CA LEU A 147 3.70 -20.22 -0.75
C LEU A 147 4.75 -19.79 0.27
N ARG A 148 4.71 -20.34 1.50
CA ARG A 148 5.71 -20.05 2.56
C ARG A 148 7.09 -20.64 2.24
N ARG A 149 7.14 -21.80 1.56
CA ARG A 149 8.36 -22.60 1.42
C ARG A 149 9.35 -22.09 0.37
N GLU A 150 8.92 -21.28 -0.59
CA GLU A 150 9.80 -20.77 -1.66
C GLU A 150 10.66 -19.58 -1.21
N LEU A 151 10.40 -18.95 -0.05
CA LEU A 151 11.04 -17.71 0.39
C LEU A 151 11.97 -17.86 1.61
N GLU A 152 12.13 -19.06 2.17
CA GLU A 152 12.86 -19.29 3.44
C GLU A 152 14.34 -19.71 3.31
N HIS A 153 14.96 -19.57 2.14
CA HIS A 153 16.42 -19.75 2.02
C HIS A 153 17.16 -18.43 2.22
N SER A 154 17.64 -18.18 3.45
CA SER A 154 18.66 -17.14 3.68
C SER A 154 19.64 -17.56 4.77
N GLN A 155 20.91 -17.51 4.39
CA GLN A 155 22.12 -17.84 5.15
C GLN A 155 22.36 -16.91 6.37
N PRO A 156 23.26 -17.29 7.32
CA PRO A 156 23.50 -16.50 8.52
C PRO A 156 23.99 -15.08 8.22
N ALA A 157 23.60 -14.15 9.10
CA ALA A 157 23.96 -12.74 9.02
C ALA A 157 25.45 -12.52 9.28
N ASN A 158 26.15 -12.06 8.24
CA ASN A 158 27.40 -11.32 8.33
C ASN A 158 27.46 -10.40 7.09
N GLU A 159 27.92 -9.17 7.31
CA GLU A 159 27.93 -7.99 6.40
C GLU A 159 26.71 -7.05 6.56
N GLU A 160 27.00 -5.76 6.79
CA GLU A 160 26.01 -4.68 6.73
C GLU A 160 25.37 -4.72 5.34
N GLU A 161 24.07 -4.99 5.25
CA GLU A 161 23.40 -4.98 3.94
C GLU A 161 23.41 -3.54 3.39
N ASP A 162 24.17 -3.35 2.31
CA ASP A 162 24.26 -2.09 1.56
C ASP A 162 23.10 -1.89 0.57
N THR A 163 22.26 -2.92 0.39
CA THR A 163 21.05 -2.88 -0.44
C THR A 163 19.84 -3.49 0.25
N LEU A 164 18.66 -2.92 0.02
CA LEU A 164 17.38 -3.47 0.44
C LEU A 164 16.55 -3.87 -0.77
N ASP A 165 16.24 -5.16 -0.87
CA ASP A 165 15.43 -5.71 -1.95
C ASP A 165 13.96 -5.28 -1.87
N ALA A 166 13.36 -5.10 -3.05
CA ALA A 166 11.95 -4.77 -3.22
C ALA A 166 11.37 -5.53 -4.42
N SER A 167 10.24 -6.21 -4.23
CA SER A 167 9.59 -6.92 -5.34
C SER A 167 8.11 -7.09 -5.10
N CYS A 168 7.33 -6.98 -6.19
CA CYS A 168 5.93 -7.39 -6.16
C CYS A 168 5.81 -8.92 -6.12
N LEU A 169 4.61 -9.43 -5.81
CA LEU A 169 4.37 -10.88 -5.66
C LEU A 169 4.67 -11.66 -6.94
N CYS A 170 4.35 -11.13 -8.11
CA CYS A 170 4.59 -11.81 -9.39
C CYS A 170 6.05 -11.74 -9.87
N GLY A 171 6.92 -11.02 -9.17
CA GLY A 171 8.35 -10.88 -9.50
C GLY A 171 8.66 -10.00 -10.71
N ARG A 172 7.65 -9.51 -11.45
CA ARG A 172 7.87 -8.66 -12.64
C ARG A 172 8.49 -7.31 -12.29
N VAL A 173 8.04 -6.71 -11.19
CA VAL A 173 8.69 -5.54 -10.60
C VAL A 173 9.65 -6.05 -9.55
N ASN A 174 10.94 -5.94 -9.82
CA ASN A 174 12.04 -6.34 -8.95
C ASN A 174 13.12 -5.26 -9.01
N PHE A 175 13.44 -4.69 -7.87
CA PHE A 175 14.48 -3.69 -7.73
C PHE A 175 15.09 -3.79 -6.33
N PHE A 176 16.13 -3.03 -6.08
CA PHE A 176 16.63 -2.80 -4.74
C PHE A 176 16.88 -1.31 -4.54
N ILE A 177 16.92 -0.90 -3.27
CA ILE A 177 17.36 0.44 -2.90
C ILE A 177 18.72 0.39 -2.22
N THR A 178 19.56 1.39 -2.45
CA THR A 178 20.85 1.55 -1.74
C THR A 178 20.71 2.51 -0.57
N ARG A 179 21.67 2.48 0.36
CA ARG A 179 21.79 3.49 1.41
C ARG A 179 21.92 4.90 0.83
N PRO A 180 21.54 5.96 1.57
CA PRO A 180 21.77 7.31 1.11
C PRO A 180 23.27 7.54 0.86
N ASP A 181 23.58 8.22 -0.24
CA ASP A 181 24.94 8.53 -0.67
C ASP A 181 25.05 10.02 -1.07
N ALA A 182 26.16 10.39 -1.71
CA ALA A 182 26.36 11.76 -2.18
C ALA A 182 25.27 12.21 -3.16
N LYS A 183 24.81 11.33 -4.06
CA LYS A 183 23.76 11.65 -5.04
C LYS A 183 22.39 11.80 -4.39
N SER A 184 22.15 11.15 -3.26
CA SER A 184 20.90 11.30 -2.51
C SER A 184 20.64 12.74 -2.05
N HIS A 185 21.69 13.58 -1.97
CA HIS A 185 21.61 14.97 -1.52
C HIS A 185 21.46 15.98 -2.67
N GLU A 186 21.59 15.55 -3.92
CA GLU A 186 21.49 16.44 -5.10
C GLU A 186 20.05 16.97 -5.34
N PRO A 187 18.98 16.17 -5.22
CA PRO A 187 17.63 16.61 -5.56
C PRO A 187 17.11 17.67 -4.61
N SER A 188 16.16 18.49 -5.06
CA SER A 188 15.31 19.32 -4.20
C SER A 188 13.87 18.85 -4.30
N ARG A 189 13.11 18.99 -3.21
CA ARG A 189 11.67 18.68 -3.18
C ARG A 189 10.95 19.55 -2.15
N PRO A 190 9.74 20.06 -2.46
CA PRO A 190 8.86 20.70 -1.49
C PRO A 190 8.66 19.86 -0.22
N MET A 191 8.28 20.52 0.87
CA MET A 191 7.92 19.83 2.09
C MET A 191 6.68 18.95 1.86
N PRO A 192 6.69 17.69 2.33
CA PRO A 192 5.55 16.80 2.18
C PRO A 192 4.48 17.14 3.22
N ASP A 193 3.21 16.86 2.89
CA ASP A 193 2.09 16.95 3.84
C ASP A 193 2.35 16.17 5.14
N LEU A 194 3.11 15.07 5.04
CA LEU A 194 3.52 14.23 6.16
C LEU A 194 4.18 15.03 7.28
N THR A 195 5.08 15.97 6.96
CA THR A 195 5.77 16.80 7.97
C THR A 195 5.17 18.21 8.07
N HIS A 196 4.52 18.68 7.01
CA HIS A 196 4.00 20.04 6.87
C HIS A 196 2.61 20.01 6.24
N PRO A 197 1.53 19.97 7.04
CA PRO A 197 0.18 19.78 6.54
C PRO A 197 -0.22 20.74 5.42
N GLU A 198 -0.75 20.21 4.33
CA GLU A 198 -0.98 20.94 3.08
C GLU A 198 -1.92 22.14 3.27
N LYS A 199 -2.96 21.97 4.09
CA LYS A 199 -4.02 22.96 4.32
C LYS A 199 -3.65 24.07 5.29
N THR A 200 -2.71 23.83 6.21
CA THR A 200 -2.38 24.78 7.29
C THR A 200 -0.98 25.36 7.17
N THR A 201 -0.10 24.75 6.38
CA THR A 201 1.26 25.25 6.20
C THR A 201 1.32 26.33 5.10
N PRO A 202 1.91 27.51 5.36
CA PRO A 202 2.07 28.56 4.36
C PRO A 202 2.88 28.08 3.13
N PRO A 203 2.51 28.51 1.90
CA PRO A 203 3.23 28.12 0.68
C PRO A 203 4.74 28.40 0.69
N ALA A 204 5.16 29.51 1.30
CA ALA A 204 6.58 29.87 1.41
C ALA A 204 7.41 28.90 2.28
N VAL A 205 6.77 28.17 3.20
CA VAL A 205 7.41 27.11 3.98
C VAL A 205 7.39 25.81 3.18
N LYS A 206 6.24 25.49 2.55
CA LYS A 206 6.08 24.27 1.75
C LYS A 206 7.02 24.21 0.55
N SER A 207 7.39 25.34 -0.04
CA SER A 207 8.37 25.38 -1.12
C SER A 207 9.77 24.92 -0.73
N ASN A 208 10.04 24.68 0.57
CA ASN A 208 11.33 24.25 1.09
C ASN A 208 12.49 25.19 0.69
N PRO A 209 12.44 26.49 1.06
CA PRO A 209 13.42 27.49 0.60
C PRO A 209 14.84 27.21 1.09
N SER A 210 15.00 26.47 2.19
CA SER A 210 16.29 26.05 2.72
C SER A 210 16.80 24.73 2.13
N ASP A 211 16.07 24.16 1.17
CA ASP A 211 16.42 22.93 0.47
C ASP A 211 16.78 21.76 1.42
N LEU A 212 15.99 21.62 2.49
CA LEU A 212 16.17 20.53 3.46
C LEU A 212 15.96 19.19 2.76
N LYS A 213 16.93 18.29 2.89
CA LYS A 213 16.87 16.91 2.38
C LYS A 213 16.08 16.04 3.36
N TRP A 214 14.82 16.40 3.58
CA TRP A 214 13.96 15.83 4.63
C TRP A 214 13.74 14.32 4.51
N TRP A 215 13.99 13.74 3.32
CA TRP A 215 13.95 12.29 3.10
C TRP A 215 15.17 11.56 3.66
N ILE A 216 16.28 12.24 3.97
CA ILE A 216 17.47 11.62 4.55
C ILE A 216 17.41 11.75 6.07
N ARG A 217 17.45 10.61 6.75
CA ARG A 217 17.22 10.46 8.21
C ARG A 217 18.29 9.60 8.86
N GLY A 218 18.21 9.40 10.18
CA GLY A 218 19.14 8.53 10.91
C GLY A 218 20.62 8.84 10.67
N ASN A 219 21.01 10.11 10.77
CA ASN A 219 22.38 10.60 10.51
C ASN A 219 22.92 10.27 9.10
N GLY A 220 22.05 10.23 8.09
CA GLY A 220 22.46 9.97 6.71
C GLY A 220 22.35 8.52 6.28
N CYS A 221 21.89 7.61 7.15
CA CYS A 221 21.87 6.18 6.86
C CYS A 221 20.47 5.62 6.52
N LYS A 222 19.41 6.41 6.70
CA LYS A 222 18.01 5.98 6.53
C LYS A 222 17.23 6.92 5.63
N TYR A 223 16.13 6.40 5.08
CA TYR A 223 15.12 7.21 4.40
C TYR A 223 13.93 7.51 5.31
N LEU A 224 13.29 8.65 5.13
CA LEU A 224 12.01 8.94 5.77
C LEU A 224 10.95 7.97 5.22
N ALA A 225 10.09 7.48 6.11
CA ALA A 225 8.88 6.75 5.75
C ALA A 225 7.66 7.31 6.49
N GLY A 226 6.47 7.11 5.93
CA GLY A 226 5.25 7.55 6.59
C GLY A 226 3.99 6.93 5.99
N THR A 227 2.88 7.27 6.62
CA THR A 227 1.54 6.78 6.26
C THR A 227 0.74 7.89 5.60
N CYS A 228 -0.12 7.54 4.65
CA CYS A 228 -0.99 8.46 3.92
C CYS A 228 -2.40 7.88 3.81
N ALA A 229 -3.39 8.72 4.10
CA ALA A 229 -4.82 8.39 4.05
C ALA A 229 -5.60 9.27 3.07
N CYS A 230 -4.91 9.96 2.14
CA CYS A 230 -5.58 10.82 1.15
C CYS A 230 -6.49 10.01 0.21
N GLN A 231 -7.50 10.68 -0.36
CA GLN A 231 -8.43 10.05 -1.28
C GLN A 231 -7.72 9.38 -2.47
N SER A 232 -6.69 10.02 -3.02
CA SER A 232 -5.98 9.49 -4.19
C SER A 232 -5.23 8.20 -3.85
N CYS A 233 -4.43 8.17 -2.78
CA CYS A 233 -3.71 6.97 -2.34
C CYS A 233 -4.67 5.83 -2.01
N ARG A 234 -5.79 6.15 -1.37
CA ARG A 234 -6.87 5.19 -1.09
C ARG A 234 -7.42 4.55 -2.36
N LEU A 235 -7.82 5.37 -3.33
CA LEU A 235 -8.46 4.90 -4.57
C LEU A 235 -7.47 4.35 -5.60
N ILE A 236 -6.16 4.55 -5.41
CA ILE A 236 -5.10 3.93 -6.23
C ILE A 236 -4.67 2.59 -5.66
N SER A 237 -4.51 2.45 -4.35
CA SER A 237 -4.12 1.16 -3.75
C SER A 237 -5.32 0.21 -3.61
N GLY A 238 -6.52 0.77 -3.38
CA GLY A 238 -7.71 0.03 -2.99
C GLY A 238 -7.90 -0.09 -1.48
N PHE A 239 -6.97 0.45 -0.67
CA PHE A 239 -6.95 0.29 0.79
C PHE A 239 -6.84 1.62 1.52
N ASP A 240 -7.27 1.65 2.78
CA ASP A 240 -7.40 2.86 3.57
C ASP A 240 -6.07 3.54 3.92
N ILE A 241 -4.99 2.77 4.00
CA ILE A 241 -3.66 3.24 4.41
C ILE A 241 -2.65 2.86 3.35
N GLN A 242 -1.96 3.85 2.79
CA GLN A 242 -0.77 3.65 1.98
C GLN A 242 0.47 4.08 2.75
N THR A 243 1.57 3.36 2.55
CA THR A 243 2.85 3.61 3.23
C THR A 243 3.94 3.87 2.20
N TRP A 244 4.63 4.99 2.35
CA TRP A 244 5.66 5.46 1.42
C TRP A 244 7.01 5.58 2.12
N ALA A 245 8.08 5.19 1.44
CA ALA A 245 9.45 5.57 1.73
C ALA A 245 9.91 6.57 0.66
N PHE A 246 10.60 7.64 1.05
CA PHE A 246 11.01 8.70 0.13
C PHE A 246 12.46 8.48 -0.30
N VAL A 247 12.67 8.04 -1.55
CA VAL A 247 13.97 7.55 -2.02
C VAL A 247 14.37 8.28 -3.31
N PRO A 248 15.57 8.86 -3.38
CA PRO A 248 16.08 9.44 -4.61
C PRO A 248 16.20 8.38 -5.71
N ARG A 249 15.85 8.73 -6.96
CA ARG A 249 15.81 7.77 -8.07
C ARG A 249 17.13 7.05 -8.32
N TRP A 250 18.26 7.71 -8.08
CA TRP A 250 19.60 7.11 -8.24
C TRP A 250 19.88 5.99 -7.24
N ASN A 251 19.19 5.99 -6.11
CA ASN A 251 19.27 4.95 -5.10
C ASN A 251 18.26 3.83 -5.35
N ILE A 252 17.62 3.78 -6.53
CA ILE A 252 16.69 2.72 -6.93
C ILE A 252 17.24 2.04 -8.18
N VAL A 253 17.47 0.73 -8.11
CA VAL A 253 18.08 -0.04 -9.20
C VAL A 253 17.22 -1.25 -9.53
N PHE A 254 16.67 -1.29 -10.75
CA PHE A 254 15.85 -2.37 -11.26
C PHE A 254 16.68 -3.58 -11.64
N ARG A 255 16.17 -4.78 -11.30
CA ARG A 255 16.66 -6.06 -11.80
C ARG A 255 15.69 -6.57 -12.85
N VAL A 256 16.11 -6.59 -14.11
CA VAL A 256 15.26 -7.06 -15.21
C VAL A 256 15.62 -8.49 -15.53
N SER A 257 14.69 -9.41 -15.29
CA SER A 257 14.86 -10.82 -15.60
C SER A 257 15.05 -11.01 -17.11
N GLY A 258 16.25 -11.45 -17.48
CA GLY A 258 16.69 -11.74 -18.84
C GLY A 258 17.91 -12.68 -18.79
N PRO A 259 18.49 -13.08 -19.93
CA PRO A 259 19.62 -14.03 -19.97
C PRO A 259 20.80 -13.62 -19.07
N ASP A 260 21.03 -12.31 -18.94
CA ASP A 260 22.18 -11.74 -18.22
C ASP A 260 21.81 -11.02 -16.91
N ASN A 261 20.54 -11.06 -16.46
CA ASN A 261 20.05 -10.31 -15.28
C ASN A 261 20.59 -8.87 -15.20
N VAL A 262 20.18 -8.05 -16.16
CA VAL A 262 20.70 -6.68 -16.31
C VAL A 262 20.11 -5.76 -15.24
N VAL A 263 20.97 -4.94 -14.64
CA VAL A 263 20.58 -3.91 -13.68
C VAL A 263 20.52 -2.53 -14.34
N TYR A 264 19.47 -1.76 -14.01
CA TYR A 264 19.28 -0.41 -14.51
C TYR A 264 19.02 0.54 -13.34
N PRO A 265 19.77 1.65 -13.20
CA PRO A 265 19.32 2.77 -12.37
C PRO A 265 17.93 3.21 -12.80
N LEU A 266 17.10 3.67 -11.86
CA LEU A 266 15.75 4.10 -12.20
C LEU A 266 15.77 5.30 -13.14
N ASP A 267 15.33 5.03 -14.36
CA ASP A 267 14.97 6.00 -15.38
C ASP A 267 13.63 5.55 -15.96
N PHE A 268 12.58 6.33 -15.69
CA PHE A 268 11.22 5.97 -16.09
C PHE A 268 11.02 5.88 -17.61
N ASP A 269 11.84 6.58 -18.39
CA ASP A 269 11.75 6.61 -19.85
C ASP A 269 12.63 5.53 -20.50
N ALA A 270 13.71 5.11 -19.82
CA ALA A 270 14.63 4.09 -20.31
C ALA A 270 14.31 2.66 -19.81
N LEU A 271 13.43 2.50 -18.82
CA LEU A 271 13.03 1.18 -18.33
C LEU A 271 12.35 0.35 -19.45
N PRO A 272 12.65 -0.96 -19.57
CA PRO A 272 11.98 -1.81 -20.54
C PRO A 272 10.45 -1.76 -20.45
N THR A 273 9.82 -1.80 -21.62
CA THR A 273 8.36 -1.79 -21.71
C THR A 273 7.77 -3.00 -20.98
N ASN A 274 6.61 -2.79 -20.34
CA ASN A 274 5.83 -3.78 -19.59
C ASN A 274 6.31 -4.14 -18.17
N ILE A 275 7.37 -3.52 -17.64
CA ILE A 275 7.73 -3.66 -16.21
C ILE A 275 6.75 -2.87 -15.34
N LEU A 276 6.66 -1.56 -15.60
CA LEU A 276 5.74 -0.63 -14.95
C LEU A 276 4.65 -0.19 -15.92
N GLN A 277 3.46 0.06 -15.38
CA GLN A 277 2.41 0.83 -16.03
C GLN A 277 2.24 2.14 -15.29
N THR A 278 2.18 3.24 -16.04
CA THR A 278 2.07 4.59 -15.48
C THR A 278 0.67 5.15 -15.69
N TYR A 279 0.08 5.67 -14.63
CA TYR A 279 -1.21 6.36 -14.63
C TYR A 279 -1.05 7.80 -14.12
N ALA A 280 -1.61 8.77 -14.85
CA ALA A 280 -1.67 10.17 -14.42
C ALA A 280 -2.88 10.37 -13.49
N SER A 281 -2.65 10.36 -12.18
CA SER A 281 -3.74 10.58 -11.19
C SER A 281 -4.17 12.05 -11.08
N SER A 282 -3.31 12.98 -11.48
CA SER A 282 -3.61 14.41 -11.65
C SER A 282 -2.60 15.00 -12.65
N PRO A 283 -2.75 16.27 -13.11
CA PRO A 283 -1.81 16.87 -14.06
C PRO A 283 -0.34 16.76 -13.62
N GLY A 284 -0.07 17.04 -12.33
CA GLY A 284 1.26 17.03 -11.73
C GLY A 284 1.73 15.72 -11.11
N ALA A 285 0.90 14.66 -11.10
CA ALA A 285 1.23 13.40 -10.42
C ALA A 285 1.22 12.20 -11.37
N ARG A 286 2.14 11.27 -11.14
CA ARG A 286 2.18 9.94 -11.77
C ARG A 286 2.15 8.86 -10.71
N ARG A 287 1.46 7.76 -11.02
CA ARG A 287 1.37 6.53 -10.22
C ARG A 287 1.90 5.40 -11.08
N ASP A 288 2.91 4.69 -10.60
CA ASP A 288 3.49 3.55 -11.30
C ASP A 288 3.10 2.26 -10.57
N PHE A 289 2.59 1.28 -11.32
CA PHE A 289 2.11 0.01 -10.78
C PHE A 289 2.54 -1.18 -11.65
N CYS A 290 2.53 -2.38 -11.08
CA CYS A 290 2.80 -3.60 -11.83
C CYS A 290 1.60 -3.95 -12.72
N GLY A 291 1.79 -3.94 -14.05
CA GLY A 291 0.73 -4.26 -15.01
C GLY A 291 0.16 -5.67 -14.93
N THR A 292 0.86 -6.59 -14.25
CA THR A 292 0.50 -8.01 -14.11
C THR A 292 -0.29 -8.31 -12.86
N CYS A 293 0.13 -7.82 -11.70
CA CYS A 293 -0.51 -8.14 -10.43
C CYS A 293 -1.21 -6.95 -9.75
N GLY A 294 -1.06 -5.73 -10.28
CA GLY A 294 -1.71 -4.52 -9.74
C GLY A 294 -0.94 -3.82 -8.62
N ALA A 295 0.20 -4.37 -8.17
CA ALA A 295 0.97 -3.81 -7.07
C ALA A 295 1.30 -2.34 -7.30
N THR A 296 0.94 -1.48 -6.34
CA THR A 296 1.39 -0.07 -6.36
C THR A 296 2.89 -0.06 -6.11
N VAL A 297 3.65 0.64 -6.95
CA VAL A 297 5.11 0.69 -6.88
C VAL A 297 5.57 2.08 -6.46
N PHE A 298 5.30 3.08 -7.30
CA PHE A 298 5.78 4.44 -7.07
C PHE A 298 4.68 5.50 -7.14
N TRP A 299 4.92 6.61 -6.45
CA TRP A 299 4.36 7.91 -6.80
C TRP A 299 5.48 8.90 -7.05
N ARG A 300 5.26 9.78 -8.01
CA ARG A 300 6.21 10.85 -8.35
C ARG A 300 5.49 12.08 -8.86
N GLU A 301 6.07 13.23 -8.57
CA GLU A 301 5.68 14.48 -9.18
C GLU A 301 6.27 14.57 -10.59
N VAL A 302 5.55 15.22 -11.51
CA VAL A 302 6.03 15.44 -12.89
C VAL A 302 7.15 16.47 -12.94
N SER A 303 7.03 17.54 -12.15
CA SER A 303 8.01 18.65 -12.13
C SER A 303 9.32 18.29 -11.45
N GLN A 304 9.29 17.42 -10.44
CA GLN A 304 10.45 17.04 -9.64
C GLN A 304 10.45 15.53 -9.35
N PRO A 305 10.70 14.69 -10.37
CA PRO A 305 10.60 13.22 -10.25
C PRO A 305 11.81 12.57 -9.56
N ASP A 306 12.75 13.36 -9.04
CA ASP A 306 14.05 12.88 -8.58
C ASP A 306 14.02 12.24 -7.20
N VAL A 307 13.06 12.60 -6.33
CA VAL A 307 12.76 11.88 -5.08
C VAL A 307 11.40 11.21 -5.22
N VAL A 308 11.43 9.88 -5.28
CA VAL A 308 10.28 9.03 -5.58
C VAL A 308 9.70 8.44 -4.29
N ASP A 309 8.38 8.38 -4.20
CA ASP A 309 7.70 7.70 -3.11
C ASP A 309 7.61 6.21 -3.46
N VAL A 310 8.28 5.36 -2.69
CA VAL A 310 8.36 3.90 -2.88
C VAL A 310 7.38 3.20 -1.94
N SER A 311 6.56 2.30 -2.48
CA SER A 311 5.58 1.54 -1.70
C SER A 311 6.28 0.57 -0.74
N VAL A 312 6.17 0.83 0.56
CA VAL A 312 6.88 0.06 1.61
C VAL A 312 6.44 -1.41 1.64
N GLY A 313 5.21 -1.72 1.22
CA GLY A 313 4.72 -3.10 1.13
C GLY A 313 5.49 -3.99 0.14
N LEU A 314 6.36 -3.42 -0.69
CA LEU A 314 7.24 -4.17 -1.60
C LEU A 314 8.60 -4.53 -0.98
N LEU A 315 9.01 -3.85 0.09
CA LEU A 315 10.33 -4.00 0.69
C LEU A 315 10.46 -5.34 1.44
N ARG A 316 11.63 -5.97 1.26
CA ARG A 316 11.96 -7.30 1.79
C ARG A 316 13.09 -7.22 2.82
N ALA A 317 12.90 -6.39 3.83
CA ALA A 317 13.88 -6.23 4.90
C ALA A 317 13.87 -7.46 5.82
N ARG A 318 15.06 -7.92 6.25
CA ARG A 318 15.19 -9.14 7.05
C ARG A 318 14.54 -8.99 8.41
N GLU A 319 14.66 -7.81 9.01
CA GLU A 319 14.14 -7.43 10.31
C GLU A 319 12.62 -7.33 10.36
N GLY A 320 11.96 -7.09 9.22
CA GLY A 320 10.51 -7.12 9.14
C GLY A 320 9.88 -6.12 8.17
N ALA A 321 8.56 -6.04 8.23
CA ALA A 321 7.74 -5.32 7.27
C ALA A 321 7.93 -3.79 7.30
N ARG A 322 8.32 -3.22 8.44
CA ARG A 322 8.57 -1.78 8.62
C ARG A 322 9.96 -1.36 8.17
N ALA A 323 10.88 -2.30 7.94
CA ALA A 323 12.24 -2.05 7.47
C ALA A 323 12.98 -0.97 8.29
N GLU A 324 12.89 -1.02 9.63
CA GLU A 324 13.37 0.05 10.53
C GLU A 324 14.90 0.21 10.54
N ALA A 325 15.67 -0.77 10.02
CA ALA A 325 17.10 -0.58 9.80
C ALA A 325 17.36 0.39 8.63
N TRP A 326 16.41 0.55 7.73
CA TRP A 326 16.48 1.34 6.50
C TRP A 326 15.63 2.60 6.52
N LEU A 327 14.54 2.56 7.28
CA LEU A 327 13.52 3.60 7.30
C LEU A 327 13.40 4.21 8.70
N GLU A 328 13.27 5.53 8.73
CA GLU A 328 12.84 6.26 9.92
C GLU A 328 11.38 6.69 9.71
N TRP A 329 10.49 6.14 10.54
CA TRP A 329 9.06 6.39 10.43
C TRP A 329 8.67 7.73 11.05
N TRP A 330 7.92 8.51 10.29
CA TRP A 330 7.26 9.70 10.81
C TRP A 330 6.06 9.29 11.68
N THR A 331 6.12 9.64 12.96
CA THR A 331 5.15 9.22 13.97
C THR A 331 4.21 10.35 14.42
N ASP A 332 4.44 11.58 13.97
CA ASP A 332 3.69 12.75 14.43
C ASP A 332 2.29 12.84 13.83
N ARG A 333 2.10 12.34 12.60
CA ARG A 333 0.80 12.35 11.91
C ARG A 333 0.65 11.26 10.86
N VAL A 334 -0.59 11.02 10.45
CA VAL A 334 -0.91 10.38 9.18
C VAL A 334 -1.15 11.45 8.11
N SER A 335 -0.47 11.37 6.96
CA SER A 335 -0.60 12.35 5.89
C SER A 335 -2.04 12.37 5.34
N TYR A 336 -2.60 13.58 5.19
CA TYR A 336 -3.97 13.85 4.76
C TYR A 336 -5.05 13.11 5.58
N SER A 337 -4.84 12.91 6.88
CA SER A 337 -5.83 12.30 7.78
C SER A 337 -7.18 13.05 7.78
N GLU A 338 -7.17 14.34 7.49
CA GLU A 338 -8.37 15.16 7.34
C GLU A 338 -9.18 14.87 6.06
N GLU A 339 -8.63 14.12 5.09
CA GLU A 339 -9.30 13.77 3.83
C GLU A 339 -9.96 12.39 3.85
N VAL A 340 -9.95 11.69 4.98
CA VAL A 340 -10.46 10.32 5.09
C VAL A 340 -11.93 10.21 4.63
N GLY A 341 -12.74 11.24 4.90
CA GLY A 341 -14.14 11.30 4.46
C GLY A 341 -14.34 11.66 2.98
N THR A 342 -13.32 12.14 2.27
CA THR A 342 -13.48 12.65 0.91
C THR A 342 -13.88 11.54 -0.06
N GLY A 343 -14.94 11.77 -0.85
CA GLY A 343 -15.47 10.79 -1.79
C GLY A 343 -16.12 9.56 -1.14
N ARG A 344 -16.57 9.70 0.12
CA ARG A 344 -17.33 8.71 0.88
C ARG A 344 -18.66 9.30 1.34
N GLU A 345 -19.65 8.43 1.51
CA GLU A 345 -20.99 8.78 1.95
C GLU A 345 -21.48 7.81 3.04
N GLY A 346 -22.08 8.36 4.10
CA GLY A 346 -22.69 7.58 5.17
C GLY A 346 -21.68 6.90 6.11
N LEU A 347 -22.04 5.70 6.60
CA LEU A 347 -21.34 5.01 7.69
C LEU A 347 -19.89 4.63 7.36
N VAL A 348 -19.52 4.52 6.09
CA VAL A 348 -18.14 4.22 5.66
C VAL A 348 -17.16 5.33 6.06
N ILE A 349 -17.63 6.57 6.23
CA ILE A 349 -16.81 7.69 6.74
C ILE A 349 -16.33 7.39 8.15
N ASN A 350 -17.24 6.94 9.04
CA ASN A 350 -16.93 6.63 10.43
C ASN A 350 -15.98 5.43 10.50
N MET A 351 -16.29 4.35 9.77
CA MET A 351 -15.46 3.15 9.70
C MET A 351 -14.00 3.47 9.34
N ALA A 352 -13.78 4.28 8.31
CA ALA A 352 -12.43 4.67 7.89
C ALA A 352 -11.79 5.67 8.87
N SER A 353 -12.57 6.63 9.39
CA SER A 353 -12.06 7.63 10.34
C SER A 353 -11.57 6.99 11.63
N ASP A 354 -12.28 5.98 12.14
CA ASP A 354 -11.89 5.27 13.36
C ASP A 354 -10.59 4.49 13.17
N LEU A 355 -10.40 3.87 12.00
CA LEU A 355 -9.13 3.21 11.64
C LEU A 355 -7.96 4.21 11.61
N ILE A 356 -8.13 5.34 10.92
CA ILE A 356 -7.04 6.32 10.77
C ILE A 356 -6.73 7.03 12.08
N LYS A 357 -7.73 7.32 12.92
CA LYS A 357 -7.51 7.85 14.28
C LYS A 357 -6.76 6.85 15.16
N SER A 358 -7.11 5.56 15.08
CA SER A 358 -6.39 4.51 15.82
C SER A 358 -4.92 4.46 15.38
N LEU A 359 -4.67 4.46 14.07
CA LEU A 359 -3.33 4.52 13.50
C LEU A 359 -2.53 5.74 13.99
N GLU A 360 -3.12 6.94 13.89
CA GLU A 360 -2.45 8.18 14.27
C GLU A 360 -2.10 8.21 15.77
N LYS A 361 -3.03 7.75 16.62
CA LYS A 361 -2.79 7.61 18.06
C LYS A 361 -1.65 6.63 18.36
N GLY A 362 -1.64 5.46 17.71
CA GLY A 362 -0.59 4.46 17.93
C GLY A 362 0.78 4.91 17.42
N LEU A 363 0.83 5.64 16.30
CA LEU A 363 2.05 6.28 15.82
C LEU A 363 2.57 7.29 16.84
N GLN A 364 1.74 8.21 17.32
CA GLN A 364 2.15 9.24 18.29
C GLN A 364 2.59 8.66 19.64
N ALA A 365 2.03 7.53 20.05
CA ALA A 365 2.43 6.82 21.27
C ALA A 365 3.78 6.09 21.16
N SER A 366 4.31 5.92 19.94
CA SER A 366 5.58 5.23 19.67
C SER A 366 6.81 6.14 19.60
N LYS A 367 6.63 7.44 19.89
CA LYS A 367 7.71 8.44 19.92
C LYS A 367 8.76 8.19 20.99
#